data_AF-A0A174J0U3-F1
#
_entry.id   AF-A0A174J0U3-F1
#
_cell.length_a   1.000
_cell.length_b   1.000
_cell.length_c   1.000
_cell.angle_alpha   90.00
_cell.angle_beta   90.00
_cell.angle_gamma   90.00
#
_symmetry.space_group_name_H-M   'P 1'
#
loop_
_entity.id
_entity.type
_entity.pdbx_description
1 polymer ?
#
loop_
_entity_poly.entity_id
_entity_poly.type
_entity_poly.pdbx_seq_one_letter_code
_entity_poly.pdbx_strand_id
1 'polypeptide(L)'
;MEHSILQTVLWSYLICINIITIAVYGIDKRSAVRGKWRIRVSTLLGLAAAGGSVGALLGMHLFHHKTRKKKFTIGVPLMLAAQILLLFFLAKAGLLFFA
;
A
#
# COMPACT_ATOMS: atom_id res chain seq x y z
N MET A 1 3.46 1.78 28.95
CA MET A 1 3.75 3.10 28.34
C MET A 1 4.56 2.99 27.06
N GLU A 2 5.63 2.19 27.00
CA GLU A 2 6.44 1.98 25.78
C GLU A 2 5.59 1.46 24.58
N HIS A 3 4.73 0.46 24.80
CA HIS A 3 3.89 -0.14 23.75
C HIS A 3 2.89 0.84 23.10
N SER A 4 2.36 1.81 23.85
CA SER A 4 1.42 2.82 23.31
C SER A 4 2.12 3.84 22.41
N ILE A 5 3.38 4.18 22.70
CA ILE A 5 4.17 5.08 21.86
C ILE A 5 4.50 4.40 20.53
N LEU A 6 4.96 3.13 20.58
CA LEU A 6 5.26 2.35 19.37
C LEU A 6 4.02 2.19 18.47
N GLN A 7 2.85 1.90 19.05
CA GLN A 7 1.59 1.83 18.29
C GLN A 7 1.25 3.17 17.62
N THR A 8 1.40 4.29 18.34
CA THR A 8 1.09 5.63 17.81
C THR A 8 2.00 6.00 16.63
N VAL A 9 3.29 5.68 16.74
CA VAL A 9 4.26 5.89 15.65
C VAL A 9 3.94 5.02 14.44
N LEU A 10 3.57 3.75 14.67
CA LEU A 10 3.21 2.82 13.59
C LEU A 10 1.96 3.28 12.83
N TRP A 11 0.91 3.70 13.54
CA TRP A 11 -0.32 4.23 12.94
C TRP A 11 -0.05 5.49 12.14
N SER A 12 0.75 6.41 12.69
CA SER A 12 1.15 7.65 12.00
C SER A 12 1.92 7.36 10.72
N TYR A 13 2.87 6.43 10.77
CA TYR A 13 3.62 5.97 9.61
C TYR A 13 2.70 5.38 8.52
N LEU A 14 1.78 4.49 8.91
CA LEU A 14 0.83 3.87 7.99
C LEU A 14 -0.09 4.90 7.32
N ILE A 15 -0.56 5.90 8.05
CA ILE A 15 -1.38 6.98 7.46
C ILE A 15 -0.56 7.77 6.44
N CYS A 16 0.66 8.17 6.80
CA CYS A 16 1.54 8.94 5.93
C CYS A 16 1.88 8.18 4.64
N ILE A 17 2.29 6.90 4.73
CA ILE A 17 2.65 6.12 3.53
C ILE A 17 1.44 5.90 2.61
N ASN A 18 0.23 5.76 3.15
CA ASN A 18 -0.98 5.64 2.35
C ASN A 18 -1.32 6.94 1.60
N ILE A 19 -1.22 8.09 2.27
CA ILE A 19 -1.41 9.41 1.63
C ILE A 19 -0.39 9.63 0.51
N ILE A 20 0.89 9.35 0.78
CA ILE A 20 1.97 9.45 -0.23
C ILE A 20 1.66 8.54 -1.42
N THR A 21 1.21 7.31 -1.15
CA THR A 21 0.88 6.35 -2.21
C THR A 21 -0.26 6.85 -3.08
N ILE A 22 -1.35 7.37 -2.49
CA ILE A 22 -2.45 7.97 -3.25
C ILE A 22 -1.96 9.13 -4.12
N ALA A 23 -1.13 10.02 -3.56
CA ALA A 23 -0.58 11.16 -4.30
C ALA A 23 0.28 10.71 -5.49
N VAL A 24 1.13 9.70 -5.31
CA VAL A 24 1.99 9.15 -6.38
C VAL A 24 1.14 8.51 -7.50
N TYR A 25 0.06 7.80 -7.17
CA TYR A 25 -0.88 7.28 -8.18
C TYR A 25 -1.59 8.42 -8.94
N GLY A 26 -1.94 9.51 -8.25
CA GLY A 26 -2.52 10.70 -8.88
C GLY A 26 -1.53 11.43 -9.80
N ILE A 27 -0.27 11.55 -9.40
CA ILE A 27 0.80 12.13 -10.22
C ILE A 27 1.02 11.27 -11.46
N ASP A 28 1.05 9.94 -11.34
CA ASP A 28 1.18 9.03 -12.49
C ASP A 28 0.05 9.24 -13.51
N LYS A 29 -1.20 9.37 -13.05
CA LYS A 29 -2.35 9.72 -13.91
C LYS A 29 -2.15 11.08 -14.58
N ARG A 30 -1.73 12.10 -13.84
CA ARG A 30 -1.52 13.47 -14.36
C ARG A 30 -0.40 13.50 -15.41
N SER A 31 0.67 12.75 -15.18
CA SER A 31 1.76 12.57 -16.15
C SER A 31 1.29 11.84 -17.39
N ALA A 32 0.43 10.82 -17.27
CA ALA A 32 -0.15 10.13 -18.41
C ALA A 32 -1.03 11.03 -19.29
N VAL A 33 -1.78 11.96 -18.68
CA VAL A 33 -2.61 12.95 -19.42
C VAL A 33 -1.74 14.02 -20.10
N ARG A 34 -0.67 14.47 -19.44
CA ARG A 34 0.22 15.54 -19.94
C ARG A 34 1.35 15.03 -20.84
N GLY A 35 1.36 13.75 -21.21
CA GLY A 35 2.43 13.14 -22.00
C GLY A 35 3.82 13.17 -21.34
N LYS A 36 3.89 13.36 -20.01
CA LYS A 36 5.13 13.40 -19.26
C LYS A 36 5.60 11.98 -18.90
N TRP A 37 6.84 11.87 -18.43
CA TRP A 37 7.45 10.63 -17.98
C TRP A 37 6.56 9.89 -16.97
N ARG A 38 6.26 8.61 -17.24
CA ARG A 38 5.41 7.75 -16.39
C ARG A 38 6.21 7.13 -15.25
N ILE A 39 5.60 6.99 -14.08
CA ILE A 39 6.27 6.41 -12.92
C ILE A 39 6.43 4.90 -13.13
N ARG A 40 7.61 4.38 -12.77
CA ARG A 40 7.93 2.95 -12.90
C ARG A 40 6.96 2.12 -12.06
N VAL A 41 6.51 1.00 -12.64
CA VAL A 41 5.60 0.06 -11.98
C VAL A 41 6.20 -0.51 -10.69
N SER A 42 7.51 -0.73 -10.67
CA SER A 42 8.24 -1.19 -9.48
C SER A 42 8.14 -0.20 -8.31
N THR A 43 8.15 1.11 -8.57
CA THR A 43 8.01 2.12 -7.52
C THR A 43 6.60 2.12 -6.93
N LEU A 44 5.58 2.02 -7.78
CA LEU A 44 4.17 1.96 -7.36
C LEU A 44 3.87 0.69 -6.53
N LEU A 45 4.41 -0.45 -6.95
CA LEU A 45 4.29 -1.71 -6.20
C LEU A 45 5.15 -1.70 -4.93
N GLY A 46 6.33 -1.08 -4.95
CA GLY A 46 7.18 -0.93 -3.78
C GLY A 46 6.52 -0.10 -2.68
N LEU A 47 5.83 0.99 -3.04
CA LEU A 47 5.04 1.79 -2.10
C LEU A 47 3.87 0.99 -1.50
N ALA A 48 3.20 0.16 -2.32
CA ALA A 48 2.19 -0.76 -1.82
C ALA A 48 2.80 -1.79 -0.84
N ALA A 49 3.97 -2.35 -1.17
CA ALA A 49 4.70 -3.29 -0.32
C ALA A 49 5.12 -2.69 1.02
N ALA A 50 5.52 -1.41 1.01
CA ALA A 50 6.00 -0.70 2.19
C ALA A 50 4.89 -0.35 3.21
N GLY A 51 3.61 -0.64 2.90
CA GLY A 51 2.46 -0.36 3.77
C GLY A 51 1.43 0.60 3.16
N GLY A 52 1.68 1.07 1.93
CA GLY A 52 0.75 1.90 1.17
C GLY A 52 -0.28 1.11 0.36
N SER A 53 -0.47 -0.18 0.62
CA SER A 53 -1.33 -1.06 -0.21
C SER A 53 -2.78 -0.60 -0.25
N VAL A 54 -3.31 -0.07 0.86
CA VAL A 54 -4.67 0.53 0.91
C VAL A 54 -4.74 1.79 0.03
N GLY A 55 -3.75 2.67 0.13
CA GLY A 55 -3.64 3.89 -0.66
C GLY A 55 -3.40 3.60 -2.14
N ALA A 56 -2.71 2.51 -2.46
CA ALA A 56 -2.55 2.01 -3.83
C ALA A 56 -3.89 1.56 -4.42
N LEU A 57 -4.67 0.75 -3.69
CA LEU A 57 -6.01 0.33 -4.12
C LEU A 57 -6.95 1.53 -4.30
N LEU A 58 -6.96 2.44 -3.32
CA LEU A 58 -7.75 3.67 -3.39
C LEU A 58 -7.32 4.54 -4.57
N GLY A 59 -6.02 4.76 -4.77
CA GLY A 59 -5.49 5.51 -5.91
C GLY A 59 -5.87 4.88 -7.25
N MET A 60 -5.81 3.55 -7.37
CA MET A 60 -6.25 2.85 -8.59
C MET A 60 -7.74 3.07 -8.88
N HIS A 61 -8.60 2.99 -7.86
CA HIS A 61 -10.04 3.22 -7.99
C HIS A 61 -10.38 4.68 -8.27
N LEU A 62 -9.86 5.62 -7.47
CA LEU A 62 -10.11 7.06 -7.61
C LEU A 62 -9.73 7.57 -9.00
N PHE A 63 -8.52 7.26 -9.47
CA PHE A 63 -8.02 7.80 -10.74
C PHE A 63 -8.44 6.97 -11.97
N HIS A 64 -9.16 5.85 -11.75
CA HIS A 64 -9.51 4.84 -12.76
C HIS A 64 -8.30 4.54 -13.67
N HIS A 65 -7.10 4.54 -13.07
CA HIS A 65 -5.84 4.50 -13.79
C HIS A 65 -5.22 3.12 -13.60
N LYS A 66 -4.83 2.47 -14.70
CA LYS A 66 -4.22 1.13 -14.71
C LYS A 66 -5.08 0.00 -14.11
N THR A 67 -6.41 0.15 -14.05
CA THR A 67 -7.37 -0.92 -13.66
C THR A 67 -7.47 -2.08 -14.68
N ARG A 68 -6.98 -1.89 -15.91
CA ARG A 68 -7.03 -2.89 -16.99
C ARG A 68 -5.72 -3.70 -17.13
N LYS A 69 -4.65 -3.33 -16.43
CA LYS A 69 -3.37 -4.05 -16.49
C LYS A 69 -3.36 -5.12 -15.41
N LYS A 70 -3.39 -6.41 -15.80
CA LYS A 70 -3.41 -7.57 -14.89
C LYS A 70 -2.38 -7.48 -13.76
N LYS A 71 -1.18 -6.93 -14.03
CA LYS A 71 -0.12 -6.72 -13.03
C LYS A 71 -0.54 -5.83 -11.86
N PHE A 72 -1.38 -4.83 -12.07
CA PHE A 72 -1.90 -3.95 -11.01
C PHE A 72 -3.17 -4.50 -10.38
N THR A 73 -4.12 -4.94 -11.22
CA THR A 73 -5.42 -5.45 -10.75
C THR A 73 -5.29 -6.70 -9.90
N ILE A 74 -4.28 -7.54 -10.13
CA ILE A 74 -4.01 -8.74 -9.34
C ILE A 74 -2.89 -8.46 -8.33
N GLY A 75 -1.81 -7.79 -8.75
CA GLY A 75 -0.63 -7.61 -7.90
C GLY A 75 -0.89 -6.79 -6.63
N VAL A 76 -1.62 -5.67 -6.72
CA VAL A 76 -1.90 -4.82 -5.56
C VAL A 76 -2.80 -5.53 -4.52
N PRO A 77 -3.94 -6.14 -4.88
CA PRO A 77 -4.74 -6.88 -3.91
C PRO A 77 -4.05 -8.16 -3.42
N LEU A 78 -3.23 -8.83 -4.23
CA LEU A 78 -2.44 -9.98 -3.78
C LEU A 78 -1.41 -9.56 -2.70
N MET A 79 -0.75 -8.41 -2.87
CA MET A 79 0.20 -7.88 -1.87
C MET A 79 -0.52 -7.47 -0.59
N LEU A 80 -1.70 -6.88 -0.69
CA LEU A 80 -2.54 -6.57 0.46
C LEU A 80 -2.98 -7.85 1.19
N ALA A 81 -3.43 -8.87 0.44
CA ALA A 81 -3.80 -10.17 1.00
C ALA A 81 -2.60 -10.85 1.70
N ALA A 82 -1.41 -10.79 1.10
CA ALA A 82 -0.19 -11.30 1.70
C ALA A 82 0.19 -10.57 3.00
N GLN A 83 0.04 -9.23 3.05
CA GLN A 83 0.25 -8.45 4.27
C GLN A 83 -0.75 -8.81 5.37
N ILE A 84 -2.03 -8.99 5.04
CA ILE A 84 -3.06 -9.39 5.99
C ILE A 84 -2.79 -10.81 6.51
N LEU A 85 -2.44 -11.75 5.63
CA LEU A 85 -2.06 -13.12 6.00
C LEU A 85 -0.84 -13.14 6.92
N LEU A 86 0.19 -12.36 6.59
CA LEU A 86 1.40 -12.25 7.40
C LEU A 86 1.09 -11.66 8.78
N LEU A 87 0.31 -10.58 8.84
CA LEU A 87 -0.14 -9.97 10.10
C LEU A 87 -0.96 -10.96 10.94
N PHE A 88 -1.89 -11.69 10.31
CA PHE A 88 -2.69 -12.70 10.98
C PHE A 88 -1.83 -13.83 11.52
N PHE A 89 -0.86 -14.31 10.74
CA PHE A 89 0.08 -15.35 11.17
C PHE A 89 0.96 -14.88 12.32
N LEU A 90 1.49 -13.65 12.25
CA LEU A 90 2.29 -13.05 13.31
C LEU A 90 1.48 -12.86 14.60
N ALA A 91 0.23 -12.41 14.48
CA ALA A 91 -0.68 -12.26 15.62
C ALA A 91 -1.00 -13.61 16.27
N LYS A 92 -1.25 -14.65 15.46
CA LYS A 92 -1.50 -15.99 15.98
C LYS A 92 -0.24 -16.60 16.60
N ALA A 93 0.93 -16.42 15.99
CA ALA A 93 2.22 -16.89 16.51
C ALA A 93 2.59 -16.17 17.83
N GLY A 94 2.32 -14.86 17.93
CA GLY A 94 2.47 -14.11 19.17
C GLY A 94 1.51 -14.57 20.27
N LEU A 95 0.28 -14.94 19.91
CA LEU A 95 -0.70 -15.53 20.84
C LEU A 95 -0.31 -16.95 21.30
N LEU A 96 0.26 -17.75 20.39
CA LEU A 96 0.77 -19.10 20.66
C LEU A 96 2.05 -19.12 21.48
N PHE A 97 2.83 -18.04 21.47
CA PHE A 97 4.03 -17.90 22.30
C PHE A 97 3.73 -17.41 23.72
N PHE A 98 2.51 -16.89 23.95
CA PHE A 98 2.04 -16.36 25.24
C PHE A 98 0.99 -17.23 25.93
N ALA A 99 0.56 -18.33 25.31
CA ALA A 99 -0.38 -19.31 25.85
C ALA A 99 0.35 -20.63 26.14
#